data_AF-A0A925NLE9-F1
#
_entry.id   AF-A0A925NLE9-F1
#
_cell.length_a   1.000
_cell.length_b   1.000
_cell.length_c   1.000
_cell.angle_alpha   90.00
_cell.angle_beta   90.00
_cell.angle_gamma   90.00
#
_symmetry.space_group_name_H-M   'P 1'
#
loop_
_entity.id
_entity.type
_entity.pdbx_description
1 polymer ?
#
loop_
_entity_poly.entity_id
_entity_poly.type
_entity_poly.pdbx_seq_one_letter_code
_entity_poly.pdbx_strand_id
1 'polypeptide(L)'
;QELRIGGGTDIRSKDSSKFNPEIQKSTDSERYEKLGVAEICCVGNMLIEGPFSQDGKIYGKRSREGYSNILPLPENLKSPCSALAIPAATKTLDSSKNVFPNIDAGDYVADAQLIAQKFNLKNTGRVRIFLEDTPPDATNYILNLRTNHFARATNLQIWYRGTKTIVVDEDTCAVIYAPDATVQISSGKEFTGAIVANRIIVEGNSRLRFDKSLLSEVFF
;
A
#
# COMPACT_ATOMS: atom_id res chain seq x y z
N GLN A 1 3.34 -41.04 -60.17
CA GLN A 1 4.05 -42.01 -59.31
C GLN A 1 5.24 -41.27 -58.71
N GLU A 2 5.44 -41.45 -57.40
CA GLU A 2 6.16 -40.59 -56.45
C GLU A 2 7.63 -40.26 -56.81
N LEU A 3 8.15 -39.09 -56.37
CA LEU A 3 9.00 -38.99 -55.16
C LEU A 3 9.49 -37.56 -54.84
N ARG A 4 9.05 -37.11 -53.65
CA ARG A 4 9.69 -36.24 -52.63
C ARG A 4 10.45 -34.97 -53.04
N ILE A 5 9.84 -33.81 -52.69
CA ILE A 5 10.55 -32.60 -52.22
C ILE A 5 9.74 -32.05 -51.03
N GLY A 6 10.27 -32.17 -49.81
CA GLY A 6 9.87 -31.34 -48.66
C GLY A 6 10.98 -30.30 -48.45
N GLY A 7 10.77 -29.04 -48.10
CA GLY A 7 9.59 -28.38 -47.56
C GLY A 7 10.05 -27.57 -46.35
N GLY A 8 9.98 -26.23 -46.45
CA GLY A 8 9.74 -25.34 -45.30
C GLY A 8 10.96 -24.80 -44.53
N THR A 9 11.25 -23.52 -44.79
CA THR A 9 11.73 -22.45 -43.90
C THR A 9 11.55 -22.63 -42.39
N ASP A 10 12.53 -22.20 -41.57
CA ASP A 10 12.31 -21.10 -40.59
C ASP A 10 13.56 -20.64 -39.83
N ILE A 11 13.62 -19.31 -39.63
CA ILE A 11 14.58 -18.56 -38.82
C ILE A 11 14.24 -18.74 -37.34
N ARG A 12 15.19 -19.16 -36.49
CA ARG A 12 15.13 -18.89 -35.04
C ARG A 12 16.48 -18.53 -34.45
N SER A 13 16.55 -17.28 -34.01
CA SER A 13 17.47 -16.74 -33.02
C SER A 13 17.34 -17.41 -31.65
N LYS A 14 18.38 -17.23 -30.85
CA LYS A 14 18.51 -17.36 -29.37
C LYS A 14 19.16 -18.64 -28.89
N ASP A 15 20.45 -18.51 -28.56
CA ASP A 15 21.04 -19.26 -27.47
C ASP A 15 21.95 -18.32 -26.66
N SER A 16 21.31 -17.54 -25.78
CA SER A 16 21.97 -16.81 -24.68
C SER A 16 21.61 -17.52 -23.39
N SER A 17 22.10 -18.75 -23.24
CA SER A 17 21.93 -19.54 -22.04
C SER A 17 23.02 -19.17 -21.02
N LYS A 18 22.53 -18.69 -19.86
CA LYS A 18 23.16 -18.57 -18.52
C LYS A 18 23.15 -17.15 -17.95
N PHE A 19 21.94 -16.61 -17.80
CA PHE A 19 21.64 -15.72 -16.68
C PHE A 19 20.90 -16.58 -15.66
N ASN A 20 21.55 -16.88 -14.53
CA ASN A 20 20.96 -17.61 -13.42
C ASN A 20 20.15 -16.61 -12.57
N PRO A 21 18.80 -16.65 -12.52
CA PRO A 21 18.02 -15.66 -11.79
C PRO A 21 17.83 -16.01 -10.30
N GLU A 22 18.57 -16.99 -9.75
CA GLU A 22 18.41 -17.43 -8.36
C GLU A 22 19.11 -16.55 -7.29
N ILE A 23 19.58 -15.35 -7.62
CA ILE A 23 20.18 -14.45 -6.61
C ILE A 23 19.50 -13.08 -6.66
N GLN A 24 18.28 -13.01 -6.11
CA GLN A 24 17.72 -11.81 -5.44
C GLN A 24 16.33 -12.07 -4.83
N LYS A 25 16.13 -13.26 -4.25
CA LYS A 25 14.97 -13.58 -3.42
C LYS A 25 15.46 -13.98 -2.04
N SER A 26 15.59 -13.00 -1.15
CA SER A 26 15.67 -13.15 0.30
C SER A 26 16.31 -11.87 0.84
N THR A 27 15.59 -11.15 1.71
CA THR A 27 16.18 -10.67 2.99
C THR A 27 15.21 -9.92 3.89
N ASP A 28 14.05 -9.43 3.42
CA ASP A 28 13.15 -8.66 4.29
C ASP A 28 11.96 -9.48 4.80
N SER A 29 11.22 -10.20 3.94
CA SER A 29 10.07 -11.03 4.35
C SER A 29 10.45 -12.16 5.32
N GLU A 30 11.57 -12.86 5.08
CA GLU A 30 12.09 -13.90 6.00
C GLU A 30 12.58 -13.33 7.35
N ARG A 31 12.92 -12.03 7.43
CA ARG A 31 13.27 -11.37 8.70
C ARG A 31 12.02 -11.05 9.53
N TYR A 32 10.91 -10.69 8.88
CA TYR A 32 9.65 -10.38 9.56
C TYR A 32 8.91 -11.62 10.08
N GLU A 33 9.04 -12.79 9.45
CA GLU A 33 8.48 -14.03 10.03
C GLU A 33 9.23 -14.46 11.31
N LYS A 34 10.57 -14.39 11.32
CA LYS A 34 11.38 -14.80 12.48
C LYS A 34 11.25 -13.89 13.71
N LEU A 35 10.80 -12.66 13.52
CA LEU A 35 10.61 -11.68 14.61
C LEU A 35 9.23 -11.81 15.29
N GLY A 36 8.41 -12.81 14.93
CA GLY A 36 7.07 -12.99 15.49
C GLY A 36 6.12 -11.84 15.12
N VAL A 37 6.32 -11.25 13.94
CA VAL A 37 5.68 -10.00 13.49
C VAL A 37 4.50 -10.22 12.55
N ALA A 38 3.96 -11.44 12.52
CA ALA A 38 2.59 -11.63 12.08
C ALA A 38 1.71 -10.64 12.85
N GLU A 39 0.92 -9.82 12.14
CA GLU A 39 0.00 -8.80 12.69
C GLU A 39 0.53 -7.35 12.85
N ILE A 40 1.51 -6.88 12.09
CA ILE A 40 1.81 -5.43 12.06
C ILE A 40 0.69 -4.65 11.37
N CYS A 41 -0.03 -3.83 12.12
CA CYS A 41 -1.00 -2.89 11.56
C CYS A 41 -0.34 -1.56 11.16
N CYS A 42 0.62 -1.05 11.93
CA CYS A 42 1.19 0.29 11.72
C CYS A 42 2.69 0.37 12.07
N VAL A 43 3.45 1.09 11.24
CA VAL A 43 4.85 1.47 11.46
C VAL A 43 5.01 2.97 11.19
N GLY A 44 5.39 3.74 12.21
CA GLY A 44 5.61 5.19 12.07
C GLY A 44 5.62 5.95 13.40
N ASN A 45 5.81 7.27 13.37
CA ASN A 45 5.64 8.10 14.58
C ASN A 45 4.13 8.29 14.85
N MET A 46 3.64 7.77 15.98
CA MET A 46 2.20 7.76 16.28
C MET A 46 1.79 8.96 17.15
N LEU A 47 0.74 9.66 16.73
CA LEU A 47 -0.01 10.61 17.53
C LEU A 47 -1.46 10.14 17.65
N ILE A 48 -1.93 9.97 18.88
CA ILE A 48 -3.27 9.47 19.18
C ILE A 48 -4.03 10.57 19.92
N GLU A 49 -5.12 11.01 19.31
CA GLU A 49 -5.94 12.14 19.76
C GLU A 49 -7.32 11.64 20.20
N GLY A 50 -7.38 11.01 21.37
CA GLY A 50 -8.61 10.52 21.97
C GLY A 50 -8.66 9.00 22.09
N PRO A 51 -9.81 8.43 22.54
CA PRO A 51 -9.97 6.99 22.68
C PRO A 51 -9.72 6.28 21.35
N PHE A 52 -9.00 5.15 21.39
CA PHE A 52 -8.81 4.31 20.20
C PHE A 52 -8.80 2.84 20.59
N SER A 53 -9.12 1.98 19.63
CA SER A 53 -8.97 0.52 19.77
C SER A 53 -8.06 -0.03 18.68
N GLN A 54 -7.29 -1.06 19.00
CA GLN A 54 -6.42 -1.74 18.04
C GLN A 54 -6.58 -3.25 18.09
N ASP A 55 -6.48 -3.87 16.92
CA ASP A 55 -6.29 -5.30 16.72
C ASP A 55 -5.00 -5.49 15.88
N GLY A 56 -3.99 -6.14 16.46
CA GLY A 56 -2.62 -6.22 15.90
C GLY A 56 -1.58 -5.33 16.60
N LYS A 57 -0.34 -5.41 16.10
CA LYS A 57 0.84 -4.72 16.61
C LYS A 57 1.05 -3.37 15.93
N ILE A 58 1.36 -2.36 16.74
CA ILE A 58 1.72 -1.02 16.28
C ILE A 58 3.15 -0.74 16.75
N TYR A 59 4.04 -0.38 15.83
CA TYR A 59 5.41 0.00 16.10
C TYR A 59 5.63 1.48 15.84
N GLY A 60 6.16 2.20 16.83
CA GLY A 60 6.36 3.64 16.66
C GLY A 60 7.01 4.35 17.84
N LYS A 61 7.43 5.59 17.60
CA LYS A 61 7.71 6.54 18.67
C LYS A 61 6.40 7.19 19.10
N ARG A 62 6.25 7.29 20.42
CA ARG A 62 5.03 7.72 21.08
C ARG A 62 5.10 9.20 21.44
N SER A 63 3.99 9.92 21.26
CA SER A 63 3.89 11.35 21.58
C SER A 63 3.08 11.68 22.85
N ARG A 64 2.34 10.73 23.45
CA ARG A 64 1.52 10.99 24.66
C ARG A 64 1.38 9.81 25.63
N GLU A 65 1.44 10.07 26.93
CA GLU A 65 1.23 9.11 28.03
C GLU A 65 -0.24 8.58 28.08
N GLY A 66 -0.49 7.37 28.61
CA GLY A 66 -1.82 6.70 28.62
C GLY A 66 -2.05 5.38 27.83
N TYR A 67 -1.42 5.13 26.67
CA TYR A 67 -1.63 3.92 25.84
C TYR A 67 -0.43 2.96 25.86
N SER A 68 -0.62 1.76 26.44
CA SER A 68 0.43 0.74 26.65
C SER A 68 0.74 -0.14 25.43
N ASN A 69 -0.02 -0.03 24.35
CA ASN A 69 -0.04 -1.04 23.28
C ASN A 69 0.80 -0.65 22.04
N ILE A 70 1.56 0.44 22.12
CA ILE A 70 2.53 0.85 21.07
C ILE A 70 3.89 0.30 21.47
N LEU A 71 4.43 -0.59 20.63
CA LEU A 71 5.75 -1.16 20.80
C LEU A 71 6.80 -0.19 20.26
N PRO A 72 7.99 -0.08 20.90
CA PRO A 72 9.09 0.66 20.31
C PRO A 72 9.45 0.04 18.96
N LEU A 73 9.87 0.87 18.00
CA LEU A 73 10.41 0.38 16.74
C LEU A 73 11.54 -0.63 17.03
N PRO A 74 11.49 -1.86 16.48
CA PRO A 74 12.53 -2.85 16.72
C PRO A 74 13.90 -2.29 16.29
N GLU A 75 14.96 -2.53 17.06
CA GLU A 75 16.31 -2.03 16.74
C GLU A 75 16.81 -2.48 15.36
N ASN A 76 16.30 -3.61 14.88
CA ASN A 76 16.64 -4.20 13.59
C ASN A 76 15.81 -3.65 12.43
N LEU A 77 14.80 -2.82 12.71
CA LEU A 77 13.97 -2.21 11.70
C LEU A 77 14.74 -1.04 11.09
N LYS A 78 15.26 -1.23 9.87
CA LYS A 78 15.83 -0.14 9.10
C LYS A 78 14.76 0.93 8.88
N SER A 79 15.18 2.19 8.75
CA SER A 79 14.31 3.24 8.23
C SER A 79 13.64 2.73 6.95
N PRO A 80 12.32 2.92 6.78
CA PRO A 80 11.63 2.42 5.61
C PRO A 80 12.26 3.01 4.34
N CYS A 81 12.48 2.18 3.34
CA CYS A 81 12.94 2.63 2.03
C CYS A 81 11.87 3.52 1.37
N SER A 82 12.25 4.36 0.41
CA SER A 82 11.29 5.13 -0.38
C SER A 82 10.23 4.24 -1.03
N ALA A 83 9.03 4.80 -1.23
CA ALA A 83 7.95 4.10 -1.93
C ALA A 83 8.39 3.64 -3.33
N LEU A 84 7.79 2.54 -3.81
CA LEU A 84 8.04 2.02 -5.15
C LEU A 84 7.87 3.11 -6.20
N ALA A 85 8.77 3.12 -7.18
CA ALA A 85 8.63 3.97 -8.36
C ALA A 85 7.42 3.54 -9.19
N ILE A 86 6.82 4.50 -9.90
CA ILE A 86 5.71 4.27 -10.83
C ILE A 86 6.17 3.30 -11.94
N PRO A 87 5.51 2.13 -12.11
CA PRO A 87 5.80 1.21 -13.21
C PRO A 87 5.50 1.86 -14.57
N ALA A 88 6.25 1.46 -15.61
CA ALA A 88 6.04 2.00 -16.96
C ALA A 88 4.63 1.70 -17.53
N ALA A 89 3.97 0.64 -17.04
CA ALA A 89 2.68 0.16 -17.53
C ALA A 89 1.52 0.50 -16.58
N THR A 90 1.40 1.76 -16.14
CA THR A 90 0.29 2.22 -15.30
C THR A 90 -0.86 2.82 -16.12
N LYS A 91 -2.08 2.65 -15.61
CA LYS A 91 -3.27 3.34 -16.11
C LYS A 91 -3.47 4.65 -15.34
N THR A 92 -3.84 5.74 -16.00
CA THR A 92 -4.15 7.00 -15.31
C THR A 92 -5.54 6.96 -14.68
N LEU A 93 -5.63 7.35 -13.41
CA LEU A 93 -6.87 7.73 -12.75
C LEU A 93 -7.07 9.23 -12.95
N ASP A 94 -8.14 9.57 -13.66
CA ASP A 94 -8.51 10.95 -13.96
C ASP A 94 -9.22 11.58 -12.75
N SER A 95 -8.46 12.34 -11.96
CA SER A 95 -8.90 12.99 -10.72
C SER A 95 -10.07 13.96 -10.91
N SER A 96 -10.29 14.45 -12.14
CA SER A 96 -11.44 15.31 -12.47
C SER A 96 -12.78 14.57 -12.39
N LYS A 97 -12.74 13.23 -12.37
CA LYS A 97 -13.92 12.39 -12.13
C LYS A 97 -14.09 12.20 -10.63
N ASN A 98 -15.19 12.70 -10.06
CA ASN A 98 -15.48 12.60 -8.62
C ASN A 98 -15.83 11.18 -8.13
N VAL A 99 -16.03 10.23 -9.04
CA VAL A 99 -16.38 8.84 -8.71
C VAL A 99 -15.69 7.92 -9.71
N PHE A 100 -15.01 6.89 -9.20
CA PHE A 100 -14.50 5.78 -10.01
C PHE A 100 -15.37 4.54 -9.76
N PRO A 101 -16.53 4.42 -10.42
CA PRO A 101 -17.30 3.20 -10.34
C PRO A 101 -16.54 2.10 -11.10
N ASN A 102 -16.10 1.07 -10.37
CA ASN A 102 -15.59 -0.20 -10.89
C ASN A 102 -14.16 -0.14 -11.44
N ILE A 103 -13.19 0.14 -10.58
CA ILE A 103 -11.76 -0.02 -10.90
C ILE A 103 -11.42 -1.51 -11.01
N ASP A 104 -10.90 -1.92 -12.17
CA ASP A 104 -10.37 -3.25 -12.41
C ASP A 104 -9.02 -3.47 -11.72
N ALA A 105 -8.64 -4.73 -11.51
CA ALA A 105 -7.29 -5.06 -11.05
C ALA A 105 -6.22 -4.45 -11.97
N GLY A 106 -5.13 -3.95 -11.37
CA GLY A 106 -4.01 -3.35 -12.09
C GLY A 106 -3.28 -2.28 -11.30
N ASP A 107 -2.29 -1.71 -11.97
CA ASP A 107 -1.44 -0.65 -11.44
C ASP A 107 -1.86 0.69 -12.08
N TYR A 108 -2.02 1.70 -11.22
CA TYR A 108 -2.62 2.99 -11.56
C TYR A 108 -1.77 4.15 -11.06
N VAL A 109 -1.74 5.24 -11.81
CA VAL A 109 -1.17 6.52 -11.36
C VAL A 109 -2.29 7.54 -11.24
N ALA A 110 -2.28 8.36 -10.20
CA ALA A 110 -3.15 9.53 -10.09
C ALA A 110 -2.32 10.78 -9.79
N ASP A 111 -2.86 11.95 -10.13
CA ASP A 111 -2.27 13.23 -9.71
C ASP A 111 -2.48 13.48 -8.21
N ALA A 112 -1.83 14.52 -7.66
CA ALA A 112 -1.87 14.82 -6.23
C ALA A 112 -3.19 15.47 -5.75
N GLN A 113 -4.25 15.43 -6.56
CA GLN A 113 -5.54 16.02 -6.24
C GLN A 113 -6.66 14.98 -6.21
N LEU A 114 -6.37 13.75 -5.76
CA LEU A 114 -7.39 12.72 -5.57
C LEU A 114 -8.18 12.97 -4.26
N ILE A 115 -8.81 14.14 -4.19
CA ILE A 115 -9.59 14.64 -3.05
C ILE A 115 -11.05 14.17 -3.21
N ALA A 116 -11.61 13.59 -2.14
CA ALA A 116 -13.02 13.20 -1.99
C ALA A 116 -13.54 12.16 -3.00
N GLN A 117 -12.78 11.07 -3.18
CA GLN A 117 -13.07 10.08 -4.22
C GLN A 117 -13.58 8.76 -3.63
N LYS A 118 -14.71 8.28 -4.15
CA LYS A 118 -15.23 6.95 -3.80
C LYS A 118 -14.69 5.89 -4.74
N PHE A 119 -13.88 5.00 -4.20
CA PHE A 119 -13.34 3.84 -4.88
C PHE A 119 -14.29 2.65 -4.77
N ASN A 120 -14.92 2.30 -5.89
CA ASN A 120 -15.59 1.02 -6.04
C ASN A 120 -14.64 0.07 -6.75
N LEU A 121 -13.89 -0.73 -6.00
CA LEU A 121 -13.00 -1.74 -6.56
C LEU A 121 -13.85 -2.93 -7.04
N LYS A 122 -13.58 -3.44 -8.24
CA LYS A 122 -14.15 -4.74 -8.62
C LYS A 122 -13.48 -5.82 -7.75
N ASN A 123 -14.28 -6.72 -7.17
CA ASN A 123 -13.84 -7.76 -6.22
C ASN A 123 -12.90 -8.84 -6.81
N THR A 124 -12.20 -8.59 -7.92
CA THR A 124 -11.53 -9.62 -8.72
C THR A 124 -10.00 -9.45 -8.83
N GLY A 125 -9.37 -8.62 -7.99
CA GLY A 125 -7.91 -8.62 -7.86
C GLY A 125 -7.31 -7.38 -7.23
N ARG A 126 -5.97 -7.32 -7.23
CA ARG A 126 -5.19 -6.22 -6.66
C ARG A 126 -5.29 -4.95 -7.50
N VAL A 127 -5.66 -3.85 -6.86
CA VAL A 127 -5.54 -2.48 -7.35
C VAL A 127 -4.41 -1.80 -6.60
N ARG A 128 -3.41 -1.33 -7.35
CA ARG A 128 -2.28 -0.57 -6.81
C ARG A 128 -2.30 0.84 -7.37
N ILE A 129 -2.33 1.83 -6.51
CA ILE A 129 -2.34 3.25 -6.87
C ILE A 129 -1.03 3.88 -6.44
N PHE A 130 -0.34 4.51 -7.40
CA PHE A 130 0.86 5.27 -7.20
C PHE A 130 0.53 6.76 -7.20
N LEU A 131 1.04 7.46 -6.19
CA LEU A 131 0.84 8.90 -5.98
C LEU A 131 2.19 9.58 -5.79
N GLU A 132 2.28 10.82 -6.27
CA GLU A 132 3.45 11.70 -6.09
C GLU A 132 2.96 13.12 -5.83
N ASP A 133 3.80 13.96 -5.22
CA ASP A 133 3.48 15.38 -5.08
C ASP A 133 3.52 16.06 -6.44
N THR A 134 2.45 16.75 -6.83
CA THR A 134 2.45 17.65 -7.98
C THR A 134 2.70 19.09 -7.53
N PRO A 135 3.78 19.74 -7.99
CA PRO A 135 3.96 21.18 -7.80
C PRO A 135 2.99 21.96 -8.70
N PRO A 136 2.48 23.14 -8.28
CA PRO A 136 2.55 23.77 -6.96
C PRO A 136 1.23 23.59 -6.20
N ASP A 137 0.87 22.37 -5.80
CA ASP A 137 -0.40 22.16 -5.12
C ASP A 137 -0.37 22.71 -3.68
N ALA A 138 -1.18 23.72 -3.42
CA ALA A 138 -1.31 24.40 -2.12
C ALA A 138 -2.08 23.59 -1.06
N THR A 139 -2.63 22.43 -1.41
CA THR A 139 -3.33 21.56 -0.46
C THR A 139 -2.35 20.70 0.32
N ASN A 140 -2.52 20.64 1.63
CA ASN A 140 -1.74 19.76 2.53
C ASN A 140 -2.23 18.30 2.52
N TYR A 141 -3.30 18.02 1.77
CA TYR A 141 -3.92 16.70 1.69
C TYR A 141 -3.94 16.23 0.24
N ILE A 142 -3.55 14.97 0.02
CA ILE A 142 -3.42 14.39 -1.32
C ILE A 142 -4.55 13.41 -1.66
N LEU A 143 -5.12 12.75 -0.65
CA LEU A 143 -6.01 11.63 -0.85
C LEU A 143 -7.06 11.58 0.24
N ASN A 144 -8.31 11.39 -0.17
CA ASN A 144 -9.39 11.04 0.73
C ASN A 144 -9.98 9.67 0.34
N LEU A 145 -9.63 8.63 1.12
CA LEU A 145 -9.96 7.24 0.79
C LEU A 145 -11.37 6.88 1.26
N ARG A 146 -12.26 6.58 0.30
CA ARG A 146 -13.58 5.99 0.58
C ARG A 146 -13.76 4.68 -0.19
N THR A 147 -13.71 3.54 0.50
CA THR A 147 -13.92 2.22 -0.10
C THR A 147 -15.29 1.67 0.25
N ASN A 148 -16.04 1.17 -0.73
CA ASN A 148 -17.28 0.43 -0.48
C ASN A 148 -16.96 -1.04 -0.18
N HIS A 149 -17.57 -1.57 0.90
CA HIS A 149 -17.49 -2.97 1.32
C HIS A 149 -16.08 -3.44 1.70
N PHE A 150 -16.01 -4.34 2.68
CA PHE A 150 -14.77 -4.92 3.20
C PHE A 150 -14.09 -5.81 2.15
N ALA A 151 -13.47 -5.19 1.15
CA ALA A 151 -12.45 -5.82 0.33
C ALA A 151 -11.30 -6.23 1.25
N ARG A 152 -10.58 -7.31 0.91
CA ARG A 152 -9.33 -7.65 1.60
C ARG A 152 -8.37 -6.47 1.49
N ALA A 153 -7.60 -6.16 2.53
CA ALA A 153 -6.58 -5.11 2.49
C ALA A 153 -5.58 -5.34 1.34
N THR A 154 -5.40 -6.61 0.94
CA THR A 154 -4.59 -7.01 -0.21
C THR A 154 -5.08 -6.46 -1.56
N ASN A 155 -6.38 -6.13 -1.66
CA ASN A 155 -6.99 -5.64 -2.90
C ASN A 155 -6.70 -4.17 -3.17
N LEU A 156 -6.37 -3.36 -2.16
CA LEU A 156 -6.05 -1.94 -2.33
C LEU A 156 -4.67 -1.62 -1.76
N GLN A 157 -3.77 -1.17 -2.62
CA GLN A 157 -2.44 -0.74 -2.23
C GLN A 157 -2.20 0.70 -2.67
N ILE A 158 -1.80 1.55 -1.74
CA ILE A 158 -1.41 2.93 -1.99
C ILE A 158 0.10 3.05 -1.79
N TRP A 159 0.80 3.48 -2.84
CA TRP A 159 2.23 3.78 -2.81
C TRP A 159 2.41 5.27 -3.05
N TYR A 160 2.87 5.99 -2.03
CA TYR A 160 2.96 7.44 -2.09
C TYR A 160 4.40 7.91 -1.87
N ARG A 161 4.94 8.61 -2.88
CA ARG A 161 6.30 9.16 -2.88
C ARG A 161 6.30 10.69 -2.69
N GLY A 162 5.47 11.18 -1.77
CA GLY A 162 5.43 12.58 -1.40
C GLY A 162 5.44 12.78 0.10
N THR A 163 5.23 14.01 0.53
CA THR A 163 5.40 14.45 1.92
C THR A 163 4.11 14.95 2.57
N LYS A 164 3.03 15.07 1.80
CA LYS A 164 1.74 15.59 2.26
C LYS A 164 0.97 14.56 3.09
N THR A 165 -0.22 14.94 3.53
CA THR A 165 -1.07 14.08 4.34
C THR A 165 -2.02 13.25 3.48
N ILE A 166 -2.09 11.95 3.73
CA ILE A 166 -3.17 11.07 3.30
C ILE A 166 -4.24 11.08 4.39
N VAL A 167 -5.48 11.43 4.05
CA VAL A 167 -6.61 11.41 4.98
C VAL A 167 -7.49 10.19 4.71
N VAL A 168 -7.81 9.48 5.78
CA VAL A 168 -8.77 8.38 5.78
C VAL A 168 -10.03 8.88 6.48
N ASP A 169 -11.00 9.36 5.69
CA ASP A 169 -12.26 9.95 6.20
C ASP A 169 -13.45 8.99 6.22
N GLU A 170 -13.27 7.75 5.77
CA GLU A 170 -14.25 6.68 5.83
C GLU A 170 -13.60 5.37 6.26
N ASP A 171 -14.43 4.41 6.64
CA ASP A 171 -13.97 3.06 6.93
C ASP A 171 -13.26 2.48 5.69
N THR A 172 -12.01 2.07 5.88
CA THR A 172 -11.10 1.75 4.77
C THR A 172 -10.39 0.44 5.02
N CYS A 173 -10.29 -0.40 3.98
CA CYS A 173 -9.47 -1.60 3.98
C CYS A 173 -8.36 -1.48 2.92
N ALA A 174 -7.10 -1.33 3.33
CA ALA A 174 -5.99 -1.06 2.41
C ALA A 174 -4.61 -1.36 3.01
N VAL A 175 -3.61 -1.42 2.13
CA VAL A 175 -2.19 -1.24 2.48
C VAL A 175 -1.75 0.15 2.04
N ILE A 176 -1.19 0.95 2.95
CA ILE A 176 -0.64 2.28 2.67
C ILE A 176 0.87 2.26 2.93
N TYR A 177 1.66 2.54 1.90
CA TYR A 177 3.11 2.70 2.00
C TYR A 177 3.50 4.13 1.58
N ALA A 178 3.78 4.96 2.58
CA ALA A 178 3.95 6.41 2.46
C ALA A 178 5.04 6.92 3.43
N PRO A 179 6.29 6.43 3.31
CA PRO A 179 7.32 6.49 4.35
C PRO A 179 7.74 7.92 4.75
N ASP A 180 7.54 8.90 3.86
CA ASP A 180 7.92 10.31 4.07
C ASP A 180 6.71 11.21 4.42
N ALA A 181 5.51 10.65 4.42
CA ALA A 181 4.23 11.36 4.53
C ALA A 181 3.57 11.20 5.91
N THR A 182 2.50 11.97 6.10
CA THR A 182 1.58 11.78 7.23
C THR A 182 0.36 10.98 6.78
N VAL A 183 -0.08 10.01 7.58
CA VAL A 183 -1.38 9.34 7.40
C VAL A 183 -2.27 9.71 8.57
N GLN A 184 -3.43 10.28 8.29
CA GLN A 184 -4.39 10.73 9.30
C GLN A 184 -5.68 9.92 9.18
N ILE A 185 -6.04 9.24 10.27
CA ILE A 185 -7.31 8.53 10.40
C ILE A 185 -8.28 9.43 11.15
N SER A 186 -9.31 9.88 10.44
CA SER A 186 -10.30 10.83 10.96
C SER A 186 -11.13 10.22 12.10
N SER A 187 -11.67 11.07 12.97
CA SER A 187 -12.43 10.63 14.14
C SER A 187 -13.60 9.69 13.79
N GLY A 188 -13.72 8.60 14.56
CA GLY A 188 -14.81 7.63 14.45
C GLY A 188 -14.68 6.66 13.27
N LYS A 189 -13.51 6.54 12.65
CA LYS A 189 -13.28 5.69 11.48
C LYS A 189 -12.51 4.42 11.79
N GLU A 190 -12.77 3.36 11.02
CA GLU A 190 -12.05 2.09 11.08
C GLU A 190 -11.09 1.96 9.89
N PHE A 191 -9.80 1.72 10.19
CA PHE A 191 -8.84 1.31 9.18
C PHE A 191 -8.45 -0.16 9.40
N THR A 192 -8.60 -0.98 8.36
CA THR A 192 -8.21 -2.39 8.36
C THR A 192 -7.09 -2.63 7.34
N GLY A 193 -5.94 -3.13 7.78
CA GLY A 193 -4.81 -3.45 6.92
C GLY A 193 -3.46 -3.05 7.52
N ALA A 194 -2.59 -2.45 6.71
CA ALA A 194 -1.22 -2.09 7.09
C ALA A 194 -0.84 -0.67 6.65
N ILE A 195 -0.15 0.07 7.52
CA ILE A 195 0.34 1.43 7.26
C ILE A 195 1.84 1.51 7.55
N VAL A 196 2.61 2.04 6.60
CA VAL A 196 3.99 2.51 6.80
C VAL A 196 4.03 3.99 6.47
N ALA A 197 4.34 4.84 7.45
CA ALA A 197 4.40 6.28 7.26
C ALA A 197 5.42 6.97 8.18
N ASN A 198 5.83 8.20 7.84
CA ASN A 198 6.67 9.00 8.73
C ASN A 198 5.90 9.34 10.02
N ARG A 199 4.64 9.76 9.86
CA ARG A 199 3.74 10.09 10.96
C ARG A 199 2.36 9.49 10.73
N ILE A 200 1.77 8.93 11.78
CA ILE A 200 0.41 8.41 11.78
C ILE A 200 -0.38 9.15 12.86
N ILE A 201 -1.47 9.78 12.48
CA ILE A 201 -2.39 10.49 13.38
C ILE A 201 -3.68 9.68 13.45
N VAL A 202 -4.12 9.32 14.65
CA VAL A 202 -5.37 8.61 14.89
C VAL A 202 -6.26 9.48 15.76
N GLU A 203 -7.35 9.98 15.20
CA GLU A 203 -8.29 10.85 15.89
C GLU A 203 -9.37 10.06 16.65
N GLY A 204 -10.07 10.72 17.56
CA GLY A 204 -10.90 10.10 18.59
C GLY A 204 -11.92 9.07 18.09
N ASN A 205 -12.17 8.04 18.91
CA ASN A 205 -13.07 6.92 18.67
C ASN A 205 -12.77 6.09 17.40
N SER A 206 -11.55 6.19 16.86
CA SER A 206 -11.15 5.40 15.69
C SER A 206 -10.66 4.01 16.07
N ARG A 207 -10.65 3.12 15.08
CA ARG A 207 -10.17 1.75 15.23
C ARG A 207 -9.14 1.41 14.17
N LEU A 208 -8.05 0.77 14.60
CA LEU A 208 -7.05 0.17 13.71
C LEU A 208 -7.14 -1.35 13.81
N ARG A 209 -7.17 -2.05 12.69
CA ARG A 209 -7.18 -3.53 12.67
C ARG A 209 -6.18 -4.04 11.67
N PHE A 210 -5.47 -5.08 12.04
CA PHE A 210 -4.69 -5.85 11.10
C PHE A 210 -5.60 -6.77 10.27
N ASP A 211 -5.42 -6.77 8.95
CA ASP A 211 -6.11 -7.73 8.09
C ASP A 211 -5.31 -9.04 8.00
N LYS A 212 -5.89 -10.13 8.52
CA LYS A 212 -5.26 -11.46 8.49
C LYS A 212 -5.01 -12.00 7.08
N SER A 213 -5.71 -11.49 6.04
CA SER A 213 -5.43 -11.86 4.65
C SER A 213 -4.01 -11.46 4.22
N LEU A 214 -3.39 -10.48 4.89
CA LEU A 214 -2.00 -10.08 4.67
C LEU A 214 -0.99 -11.16 5.12
N LEU A 215 -1.41 -12.16 5.91
CA LEU A 215 -0.55 -13.28 6.30
C LEU A 215 -0.50 -14.39 5.25
N SER A 216 -1.56 -14.51 4.45
CA SER A 216 -1.68 -15.58 3.44
C SER A 216 -1.11 -15.21 2.07
N GLU A 217 -0.83 -13.92 1.85
CA GLU A 217 -0.29 -13.41 0.60
C GLU A 217 1.13 -12.89 0.86
N VAL A 218 2.11 -13.41 0.12
CA VAL A 218 3.51 -12.97 0.24
C VAL A 218 3.62 -11.55 -0.32
N PHE A 219 3.66 -10.57 0.58
CA PHE A 219 4.09 -9.21 0.27
C PHE A 219 5.59 -9.11 0.56
N PHE A 220 6.30 -8.38 -0.31
CA PHE A 220 7.74 -8.10 -0.29
C PHE A 220 8.63 -9.16 -0.96
#